data_AF-A0A5N6TFU5-F1
#
_entry.id   AF-A0A5N6TFU5-F1
#
_cell.length_a   1.000
_cell.length_b   1.000
_cell.length_c   1.000
_cell.angle_alpha   90.00
_cell.angle_beta   90.00
_cell.angle_gamma   90.00
#
_symmetry.space_group_name_H-M   'P 1'
#
loop_
_entity.id
_entity.type
_entity.pdbx_description
1 polymer ?
#
loop_
_entity_poly.entity_id
_entity_poly.type
_entity_poly.pdbx_seq_one_letter_code
_entity_poly.pdbx_strand_id
1 'polypeptide(L)'
;MVAFSTLSGLGALPLLFSLIQHVHGVSLEVSTDGGNSSSPLLYGFMFEDINHSGDGGIYGQLLQNNGLQGSDPKLTAWAAVGDASIAVDSQNPLTEAIPHSLKLDAKDSASGAVGFTNEGFWGIPVDGSEFQNTFWIKGDFSGEITLRLVGNNTGTEYGSATVSPKSTSSNFTKVEAKIPTKKAPDGAVLYELTVDGEALGGKALNFGLFELFPETYKSRSNGLKTELAQTLEAVKGSFLRFPGGNNLEGASEGVRWKWNQTIGPLEDRPGRPGDWTYYNTDGLGLDEYFYWCVDMGLTPILGVWAGFALQSGGDTPITGDALKPYIDDVLNELEYVLGDKSTTYGALRASYGREEPWELTMVEIGNEDNLGGGCESYAERFTAFYDAIHAAYPDLTIIASTDSSSCLPSEIPSGAWVDYHNYNTADDLVKQFSQFDNRDRSVPIFIGEYSCQQDNDWPFQQGSVAEAVYMIGIERNSDVVKMAAYAPLLQLVNSTQWTPNLVAFTQSPNSIIESTSYYVQQMFSVNRGDTIHEVKSDSAFGPVYWVASSAGDKYYVKLANYGADSQEVSVSISGMTGGKLTVLADDDPDATNTDTQTLVTPSESDVQASNGKFTLTLPAWSVAVLAAQ
;
A
#
# COMPACT_ATOMS: atom_id res chain seq x y z
N MET A 1 -46.52 -28.46 85.65
CA MET A 1 -46.31 -29.87 86.02
C MET A 1 -45.56 -30.52 84.87
N VAL A 2 -44.31 -30.90 85.11
CA VAL A 2 -43.44 -31.79 84.29
C VAL A 2 -43.03 -31.30 82.88
N ALA A 3 -41.83 -31.71 82.51
CA ALA A 3 -40.97 -31.25 81.42
C ALA A 3 -40.60 -32.40 80.45
N PHE A 4 -39.80 -32.06 79.42
CA PHE A 4 -39.01 -32.91 78.49
C PHE A 4 -39.81 -33.68 77.42
N SER A 5 -39.37 -33.95 76.18
CA SER A 5 -38.30 -33.52 75.27
C SER A 5 -38.36 -34.45 74.04
N THR A 6 -38.00 -33.99 72.83
CA THR A 6 -37.08 -34.62 71.83
C THR A 6 -37.45 -34.42 70.34
N LEU A 7 -36.46 -33.83 69.63
CA LEU A 7 -35.94 -33.98 68.25
C LEU A 7 -36.91 -34.19 67.06
N SER A 8 -36.95 -33.38 65.98
CA SER A 8 -35.93 -32.78 65.07
C SER A 8 -35.26 -33.76 64.08
N GLY A 9 -35.53 -33.58 62.78
CA GLY A 9 -34.61 -33.93 61.70
C GLY A 9 -35.19 -34.68 60.49
N LEU A 10 -35.83 -33.97 59.54
CA LEU A 10 -35.85 -34.39 58.14
C LEU A 10 -35.17 -33.29 57.31
N GLY A 11 -34.01 -33.61 56.75
CA GLY A 11 -33.28 -32.74 55.83
C GLY A 11 -34.01 -32.64 54.50
N ALA A 12 -34.31 -31.41 54.08
CA ALA A 12 -34.66 -31.12 52.70
C ALA A 12 -33.37 -31.01 51.89
N LEU A 13 -33.14 -31.96 51.00
CA LEU A 13 -32.13 -31.89 49.95
C LEU A 13 -32.58 -30.82 48.94
N PRO A 14 -31.81 -29.76 48.65
CA PRO A 14 -32.07 -28.94 47.48
C PRO A 14 -31.57 -29.74 46.26
N LEU A 15 -32.50 -30.21 45.44
CA LEU A 15 -32.20 -30.63 44.06
C LEU A 15 -31.68 -29.39 43.31
N LEU A 16 -30.35 -29.24 43.24
CA LEU A 16 -29.71 -28.42 42.23
C LEU A 16 -29.98 -29.07 40.87
N PHE A 17 -31.01 -28.61 40.18
CA PHE A 17 -31.07 -28.73 38.73
C PHE A 17 -29.96 -27.84 38.16
N SER A 18 -28.79 -28.43 37.92
CA SER A 18 -27.82 -27.86 37.00
C SER A 18 -28.47 -27.90 35.62
N LEU A 19 -28.98 -26.75 35.18
CA LEU A 19 -29.24 -26.51 33.76
C LEU A 19 -27.87 -26.55 33.08
N ILE A 20 -27.49 -27.73 32.60
CA ILE A 20 -26.46 -27.85 31.57
C ILE A 20 -27.07 -27.18 30.34
N GLN A 21 -26.81 -25.88 30.16
CA GLN A 21 -26.93 -25.29 28.84
C GLN A 21 -25.95 -26.08 27.97
N HIS A 22 -26.47 -26.94 27.10
CA HIS A 22 -25.68 -27.41 25.98
C HIS A 22 -25.38 -26.15 25.17
N VAL A 23 -24.12 -25.72 25.17
CA VAL A 23 -23.63 -24.77 24.17
C VAL A 23 -23.86 -25.48 22.84
N HIS A 24 -24.93 -25.12 22.12
CA HIS A 24 -25.20 -25.64 20.80
C HIS A 24 -24.13 -25.04 19.87
N GLY A 25 -23.15 -25.86 19.49
CA GLY A 25 -22.17 -25.45 18.48
C GLY A 25 -22.81 -25.27 17.11
N VAL A 26 -22.19 -24.45 16.26
CA VAL A 26 -22.67 -24.17 14.89
C VAL A 26 -22.34 -25.36 13.98
N SER A 27 -23.32 -25.89 13.25
CA SER A 27 -23.11 -26.94 12.26
C SER A 27 -23.24 -26.40 10.84
N LEU A 28 -22.15 -26.49 10.07
CA LEU A 28 -22.05 -26.07 8.67
C LEU A 28 -21.92 -27.29 7.77
N GLU A 29 -22.77 -27.39 6.75
CA GLU A 29 -22.69 -28.38 5.67
C GLU A 29 -22.40 -27.65 4.36
N VAL A 30 -21.18 -27.83 3.84
CA VAL A 30 -20.73 -27.20 2.60
C VAL A 30 -21.17 -28.07 1.43
N SER A 31 -21.87 -27.48 0.46
CA SER A 31 -22.18 -28.17 -0.79
C SER A 31 -20.90 -28.53 -1.54
N THR A 32 -20.87 -29.74 -2.11
CA THR A 32 -19.82 -30.17 -3.04
C THR A 32 -20.30 -30.19 -4.49
N ASP A 33 -21.55 -29.79 -4.70
CA ASP A 33 -22.22 -29.68 -6.00
C ASP A 33 -22.58 -28.22 -6.29
N GLY A 34 -22.41 -27.79 -7.53
CA GLY A 34 -22.78 -26.46 -8.00
C GLY A 34 -21.86 -25.36 -7.47
N GLY A 35 -22.41 -24.15 -7.29
CA GLY A 35 -21.69 -22.97 -6.83
C GLY A 35 -21.69 -21.81 -7.83
N ASN A 36 -21.32 -20.63 -7.35
CA ASN A 36 -21.17 -19.42 -8.15
C ASN A 36 -19.70 -19.14 -8.44
N SER A 37 -19.38 -18.53 -9.58
CA SER A 37 -18.01 -18.13 -9.88
C SER A 37 -17.53 -17.07 -8.89
N SER A 38 -16.33 -17.26 -8.35
CA SER A 38 -15.58 -16.25 -7.60
C SER A 38 -14.77 -15.37 -8.56
N SER A 39 -14.50 -14.12 -8.17
CA SER A 39 -13.72 -13.21 -9.00
C SER A 39 -12.22 -13.55 -8.95
N PRO A 40 -11.52 -13.76 -10.10
CA PRO A 40 -10.08 -13.93 -10.19
C PRO A 40 -9.26 -12.76 -9.59
N LEU A 41 -9.89 -11.62 -9.31
CA LEU A 41 -9.24 -10.40 -8.85
C LEU A 41 -9.65 -9.96 -7.43
N LEU A 42 -10.36 -10.80 -6.67
CA LEU A 42 -11.09 -10.34 -5.47
C LEU A 42 -10.25 -9.58 -4.43
N TYR A 43 -8.99 -9.96 -4.22
CA TYR A 43 -8.12 -9.33 -3.22
C TYR A 43 -6.90 -8.72 -3.90
N GLY A 44 -6.57 -7.48 -3.55
CA GLY A 44 -5.41 -6.77 -4.10
C GLY A 44 -5.01 -5.59 -3.23
N PHE A 45 -4.32 -4.64 -3.85
CA PHE A 45 -3.73 -3.51 -3.16
C PHE A 45 -4.25 -2.19 -3.73
N MET A 46 -4.41 -1.21 -2.85
CA MET A 46 -4.60 0.19 -3.19
C MET A 46 -3.35 0.95 -2.78
N PHE A 47 -2.84 1.82 -3.66
CA PHE A 47 -1.62 2.55 -3.39
C PHE A 47 -1.68 4.00 -3.88
N GLU A 48 -1.49 4.90 -2.93
CA GLU A 48 -1.00 6.27 -3.15
C GLU A 48 0.19 6.55 -2.24
N ASP A 49 0.94 7.63 -2.53
CA ASP A 49 2.00 8.13 -1.67
C ASP A 49 1.41 8.94 -0.49
N ILE A 50 1.12 8.22 0.60
CA ILE A 50 0.62 8.68 1.90
C ILE A 50 1.48 8.06 3.00
N ASN A 51 1.72 8.76 4.11
CA ASN A 51 2.53 8.23 5.24
C ASN A 51 3.95 7.82 4.82
N HIS A 52 4.53 8.49 3.80
CA HIS A 52 5.77 8.07 3.16
C HIS A 52 5.73 6.64 2.61
N SER A 53 4.59 6.19 2.08
CA SER A 53 4.43 4.88 1.46
C SER A 53 5.22 4.75 0.16
N GLY A 54 5.33 5.83 -0.62
CA GLY A 54 6.17 5.95 -1.82
C GLY A 54 7.56 6.42 -1.44
N ASP A 55 7.77 7.74 -1.44
CA ASP A 55 9.04 8.36 -1.04
C ASP A 55 9.35 8.12 0.44
N GLY A 56 10.37 7.31 0.70
CA GLY A 56 10.77 6.82 2.02
C GLY A 56 10.27 5.41 2.33
N GLY A 57 9.26 4.95 1.59
CA GLY A 57 8.63 3.65 1.76
C GLY A 57 9.06 2.63 0.73
N ILE A 58 8.11 2.20 -0.11
CA ILE A 58 8.33 1.12 -1.07
C ILE A 58 9.23 1.54 -2.22
N TYR A 59 9.37 2.83 -2.51
CA TYR A 59 10.40 3.29 -3.44
C TYR A 59 11.79 3.11 -2.81
N GLY A 60 12.73 2.53 -3.56
CA GLY A 60 14.04 2.13 -3.02
C GLY A 60 15.00 3.27 -2.69
N GLN A 61 14.68 4.52 -3.05
CA GLN A 61 15.51 5.69 -2.75
C GLN A 61 15.57 5.95 -1.24
N LEU A 62 16.79 6.02 -0.70
CA LEU A 62 16.99 6.18 0.76
C LEU A 62 17.28 7.62 1.19
N LEU A 63 17.56 8.54 0.27
CA LEU A 63 17.84 9.94 0.60
C LEU A 63 16.56 10.78 0.52
N GLN A 64 16.28 11.50 1.61
CA GLN A 64 15.17 12.46 1.63
C GLN A 64 15.62 13.77 0.98
N ASN A 65 14.70 14.43 0.26
CA ASN A 65 14.97 15.72 -0.39
C ASN A 65 16.21 15.67 -1.31
N ASN A 66 16.33 14.57 -2.05
CA ASN A 66 17.51 14.18 -2.80
C ASN A 66 17.74 15.02 -4.07
N GLY A 67 16.65 15.55 -4.67
CA GLY A 67 16.71 16.47 -5.80
C GLY A 67 16.58 17.95 -5.43
N LEU A 68 16.34 18.30 -4.16
CA LEU A 68 15.94 19.67 -3.77
C LEU A 68 14.77 20.19 -4.64
N GLN A 69 13.81 19.31 -4.91
CA GLN A 69 12.67 19.59 -5.79
C GLN A 69 11.61 20.49 -5.11
N GLY A 70 10.78 21.14 -5.92
CA GLY A 70 9.79 22.10 -5.46
C GLY A 70 10.30 23.53 -5.42
N SER A 71 9.41 24.47 -5.08
CA SER A 71 9.70 25.92 -5.18
C SER A 71 10.56 26.47 -4.04
N ASP A 72 10.62 25.77 -2.91
CA ASP A 72 11.37 26.19 -1.71
C ASP A 72 11.80 24.96 -0.87
N PRO A 73 12.67 24.08 -1.42
CA PRO A 73 12.98 22.76 -0.86
C PRO A 73 13.63 22.75 0.53
N LYS A 74 14.12 23.90 1.02
CA LYS A 74 14.93 24.03 2.24
C LYS A 74 16.10 23.02 2.27
N LEU A 75 16.74 22.87 3.43
CA LEU A 75 17.79 21.89 3.69
C LEU A 75 17.27 20.70 4.52
N THR A 76 15.99 20.35 4.38
CA THR A 76 15.42 19.17 5.06
C THR A 76 16.31 17.95 4.82
N ALA A 77 16.61 17.20 5.89
CA ALA A 77 17.55 16.08 5.95
C ALA A 77 19.05 16.39 5.75
N TRP A 78 19.43 17.60 5.31
CA TRP A 78 20.82 17.94 4.99
C TRP A 78 21.52 18.72 6.12
N ALA A 79 22.75 18.32 6.48
CA ALA A 79 23.58 19.05 7.44
C ALA A 79 25.05 19.15 6.99
N ALA A 80 25.75 20.21 7.40
CA ALA A 80 27.16 20.42 7.04
C ALA A 80 28.11 19.56 7.90
N VAL A 81 29.25 19.17 7.31
CA VAL A 81 30.35 18.46 7.96
C VAL A 81 31.63 19.30 7.88
N GLY A 82 32.36 19.41 8.99
CA GLY A 82 33.63 20.15 9.06
C GLY A 82 33.46 21.68 9.08
N ASP A 83 34.55 22.41 8.77
CA ASP A 83 34.51 23.88 8.60
C ASP A 83 34.00 24.26 7.20
N ALA A 84 32.75 23.86 6.92
CA ALA A 84 32.02 24.17 5.70
C ALA A 84 30.60 24.65 6.00
N SER A 85 29.97 25.21 4.98
CA SER A 85 28.57 25.61 4.96
C SER A 85 27.88 25.04 3.74
N ILE A 86 26.58 24.77 3.87
CA ILE A 86 25.73 24.32 2.78
C ILE A 86 24.55 25.26 2.56
N ALA A 87 24.10 25.38 1.32
CA ALA A 87 22.93 26.15 0.95
C ALA A 87 22.24 25.56 -0.29
N VAL A 88 20.93 25.77 -0.39
CA VAL A 88 20.20 25.56 -1.64
C VAL A 88 20.60 26.67 -2.62
N ASP A 89 21.03 26.31 -3.82
CA ASP A 89 21.40 27.24 -4.89
C ASP A 89 20.50 27.07 -6.12
N SER A 90 19.81 28.15 -6.48
CA SER A 90 18.96 28.27 -7.68
C SER A 90 19.69 28.86 -8.89
N GLN A 91 20.96 29.28 -8.73
CA GLN A 91 21.76 29.85 -9.83
C GLN A 91 22.50 28.76 -10.63
N ASN A 92 22.58 27.55 -10.09
CA ASN A 92 23.19 26.40 -10.73
C ASN A 92 22.22 25.21 -10.77
N PRO A 93 21.10 25.32 -11.52
CA PRO A 93 20.18 24.20 -11.70
C PRO A 93 20.88 23.03 -12.42
N LEU A 94 20.51 21.79 -12.07
CA LEU A 94 20.98 20.61 -12.79
C LEU A 94 20.28 20.52 -14.16
N THR A 95 18.95 20.64 -14.15
CA THR A 95 18.07 20.69 -15.33
C THR A 95 16.94 21.69 -15.06
N GLU A 96 16.02 21.88 -16.01
CA GLU A 96 14.79 22.65 -15.75
C GLU A 96 13.88 21.94 -14.74
N ALA A 97 13.88 20.61 -14.71
CA ALA A 97 13.11 19.80 -13.77
C ALA A 97 13.73 19.76 -12.36
N ILE A 98 15.05 19.83 -12.28
CA ILE A 98 15.81 19.90 -11.02
C ILE A 98 16.43 21.30 -10.89
N PRO A 99 15.63 22.33 -10.52
CA PRO A 99 16.00 23.74 -10.60
C PRO A 99 16.96 24.19 -9.48
N HIS A 100 17.32 23.28 -8.56
CA HIS A 100 18.15 23.58 -7.40
C HIS A 100 19.34 22.62 -7.33
N SER A 101 20.41 23.08 -6.68
CA SER A 101 21.55 22.26 -6.29
C SER A 101 21.94 22.54 -4.84
N LEU A 102 22.63 21.58 -4.21
CA LEU A 102 23.23 21.75 -2.90
C LEU A 102 24.62 22.35 -3.08
N LYS A 103 24.78 23.62 -2.70
CA LYS A 103 26.06 24.30 -2.71
C LYS A 103 26.83 23.97 -1.43
N LEU A 104 28.02 23.40 -1.57
CA LEU A 104 29.05 23.26 -0.53
C LEU A 104 30.06 24.39 -0.66
N ASP A 105 30.30 25.11 0.43
CA ASP A 105 31.26 26.22 0.50
C ASP A 105 32.15 26.04 1.74
N ALA A 106 33.47 26.15 1.56
CA ALA A 106 34.45 26.05 2.64
C ALA A 106 35.44 27.20 2.55
N LYS A 107 36.02 27.61 3.69
CA LYS A 107 37.02 28.68 3.70
C LYS A 107 38.34 28.20 3.08
N ASP A 108 39.15 29.11 2.56
CA ASP A 108 40.53 28.83 2.10
C ASP A 108 41.38 28.12 3.17
N SER A 109 41.08 28.36 4.46
CA SER A 109 41.78 27.77 5.60
C SER A 109 41.20 26.43 6.07
N ALA A 110 40.15 25.92 5.43
CA ALA A 110 39.55 24.65 5.80
C ALA A 110 40.55 23.50 5.54
N SER A 111 40.61 22.56 6.47
CA SER A 111 41.47 21.38 6.37
C SER A 111 40.75 20.15 6.89
N GLY A 112 41.19 18.97 6.44
CA GLY A 112 40.50 17.71 6.72
C GLY A 112 39.16 17.58 5.99
N ALA A 113 38.32 16.65 6.44
CA ALA A 113 37.05 16.36 5.78
C ALA A 113 36.05 17.50 5.94
N VAL A 114 35.59 18.03 4.82
CA VAL A 114 34.48 18.99 4.73
C VAL A 114 33.42 18.50 3.76
N GLY A 115 32.15 18.75 4.04
CA GLY A 115 31.07 18.22 3.22
C GLY A 115 29.71 18.32 3.86
N PHE A 116 28.91 17.28 3.72
CA PHE A 116 27.55 17.22 4.24
C PHE A 116 27.06 15.80 4.49
N THR A 117 26.02 15.69 5.32
CA THR A 117 25.24 14.48 5.54
C THR A 117 23.81 14.61 5.03
N ASN A 118 23.19 13.48 4.72
CA ASN A 118 21.75 13.33 4.61
C ASN A 118 21.27 12.29 5.64
N GLU A 119 20.22 12.60 6.40
CA GLU A 119 19.68 11.68 7.42
C GLU A 119 18.76 10.58 6.86
N GLY A 120 18.45 10.62 5.57
CA GLY A 120 17.43 9.79 4.95
C GLY A 120 16.03 10.15 5.45
N PHE A 121 15.11 9.20 5.40
CA PHE A 121 13.75 9.38 5.89
C PHE A 121 13.66 9.00 7.37
N TRP A 122 14.22 9.85 8.25
CA TRP A 122 14.45 9.55 9.68
C TRP A 122 15.36 8.32 9.92
N GLY A 123 16.27 8.04 8.98
CA GLY A 123 17.20 6.94 9.04
C GLY A 123 17.50 6.32 7.67
N ILE A 124 18.52 5.47 7.63
CA ILE A 124 18.94 4.70 6.45
C ILE A 124 19.11 3.23 6.86
N PRO A 125 18.30 2.30 6.32
CA PRO A 125 18.42 0.88 6.64
C PRO A 125 19.60 0.26 5.90
N VAL A 126 20.74 0.11 6.58
CA VAL A 126 21.91 -0.59 6.01
C VAL A 126 21.80 -2.09 6.27
N ASP A 127 21.37 -2.84 5.25
CA ASP A 127 21.08 -4.28 5.31
C ASP A 127 22.31 -5.19 5.08
N GLY A 128 23.44 -4.61 4.64
CA GLY A 128 24.65 -5.34 4.28
C GLY A 128 24.80 -5.63 2.79
N SER A 129 23.85 -5.23 1.95
CA SER A 129 23.97 -5.26 0.48
C SER A 129 24.97 -4.21 -0.04
N GLU A 130 25.39 -4.32 -1.30
CA GLU A 130 26.16 -3.26 -1.96
C GLU A 130 25.22 -2.15 -2.40
N PHE A 131 25.49 -0.91 -1.96
CA PHE A 131 24.65 0.23 -2.31
C PHE A 131 25.15 0.88 -3.59
N GLN A 132 24.23 1.27 -4.47
CA GLN A 132 24.51 2.13 -5.62
C GLN A 132 24.28 3.57 -5.22
N ASN A 133 25.29 4.42 -5.41
CA ASN A 133 25.19 5.85 -5.20
C ASN A 133 25.45 6.60 -6.50
N THR A 134 24.60 7.58 -6.78
CA THR A 134 24.73 8.50 -7.90
C THR A 134 24.59 9.92 -7.40
N PHE A 135 25.34 10.86 -7.97
CA PHE A 135 25.09 12.29 -7.82
C PHE A 135 25.70 13.06 -8.98
N TRP A 136 25.29 14.32 -9.14
CA TRP A 136 25.87 15.25 -10.09
C TRP A 136 26.71 16.29 -9.37
N ILE A 137 27.87 16.66 -9.93
CA ILE A 137 28.76 17.68 -9.36
C ILE A 137 29.15 18.73 -10.39
N LYS A 138 29.18 20.00 -9.97
CA LYS A 138 29.67 21.14 -10.75
C LYS A 138 30.59 22.02 -9.90
N GLY A 139 31.70 22.47 -10.49
CA GLY A 139 32.73 23.29 -9.86
C GLY A 139 34.14 22.72 -10.10
N ASP A 140 35.15 23.58 -10.11
CA ASP A 140 36.52 23.18 -10.47
C ASP A 140 37.22 22.43 -9.32
N PHE A 141 37.06 21.11 -9.32
CA PHE A 141 37.63 20.21 -8.33
C PHE A 141 38.27 18.98 -8.97
N SER A 142 39.45 18.65 -8.47
CA SER A 142 40.24 17.48 -8.86
C SER A 142 40.86 16.90 -7.59
N GLY A 143 40.12 16.01 -6.93
CA GLY A 143 40.49 15.37 -5.68
C GLY A 143 39.61 14.16 -5.41
N GLU A 144 39.83 13.54 -4.26
CA GLU A 144 38.99 12.44 -3.80
C GLU A 144 37.71 12.98 -3.15
N ILE A 145 36.59 12.34 -3.48
CA ILE A 145 35.32 12.45 -2.77
C ILE A 145 35.13 11.14 -2.02
N THR A 146 34.92 11.23 -0.71
CA THR A 146 34.66 10.09 0.15
C THR A 146 33.17 10.03 0.47
N LEU A 147 32.56 8.89 0.22
CA LEU A 147 31.17 8.57 0.50
C LEU A 147 31.14 7.58 1.68
N ARG A 148 30.29 7.82 2.67
CA ARG A 148 30.16 6.93 3.83
C ARG A 148 28.71 6.73 4.24
N LEU A 149 28.46 5.56 4.83
CA LEU A 149 27.29 5.29 5.64
C LEU A 149 27.77 5.17 7.09
N VAL A 150 27.39 6.12 7.93
CA VAL A 150 27.96 6.31 9.27
C VAL A 150 26.88 6.36 10.33
N GLY A 151 27.03 5.60 11.42
CA GLY A 151 26.11 5.64 12.55
C GLY A 151 26.04 7.03 13.17
N ASN A 152 24.85 7.63 13.18
CA ASN A 152 24.60 9.02 13.58
C ASN A 152 25.14 9.33 14.98
N ASN A 153 24.91 8.42 15.93
CA ASN A 153 25.31 8.59 17.33
C ASN A 153 26.67 7.98 17.68
N THR A 154 27.17 7.04 16.86
CA THR A 154 28.34 6.22 17.20
C THR A 154 29.58 6.56 16.38
N GLY A 155 29.41 7.19 15.21
CA GLY A 155 30.47 7.37 14.22
C GLY A 155 30.94 6.06 13.60
N THR A 156 30.23 4.95 13.82
CA THR A 156 30.58 3.64 13.25
C THR A 156 30.39 3.67 11.74
N GLU A 157 31.43 3.34 10.98
CA GLU A 157 31.33 3.20 9.53
C GLU A 157 30.73 1.84 9.17
N TYR A 158 29.59 1.87 8.47
CA TYR A 158 28.91 0.70 7.94
C TYR A 158 29.19 0.49 6.46
N GLY A 159 29.62 1.51 5.73
CA GLY A 159 30.04 1.40 4.33
C GLY A 159 30.84 2.62 3.91
N SER A 160 31.73 2.44 2.93
CA SER A 160 32.57 3.52 2.41
C SER A 160 32.99 3.27 0.97
N ALA A 161 33.09 4.35 0.19
CA ALA A 161 33.68 4.35 -1.14
C ALA A 161 34.40 5.68 -1.40
N THR A 162 35.40 5.65 -2.28
CA THR A 162 36.13 6.85 -2.72
C THR A 162 36.08 6.93 -4.24
N VAL A 163 35.77 8.11 -4.76
CA VAL A 163 35.75 8.43 -6.19
C VAL A 163 36.59 9.67 -6.47
N SER A 164 37.17 9.78 -7.67
CA SER A 164 38.00 10.92 -8.06
C SER A 164 37.51 11.57 -9.36
N PRO A 165 36.30 12.17 -9.37
CA PRO A 165 35.74 12.76 -10.57
C PRO A 165 36.54 14.00 -10.98
N LYS A 166 36.60 14.26 -12.29
CA LYS A 166 37.09 15.51 -12.85
C LYS A 166 35.91 16.44 -13.07
N SER A 167 35.58 17.23 -12.06
CA SER A 167 34.50 18.21 -12.12
C SER A 167 34.99 19.54 -12.69
N THR A 168 34.12 20.26 -13.39
CA THR A 168 34.42 21.59 -13.95
C THR A 168 33.36 22.60 -13.55
N SER A 169 33.69 23.88 -13.58
CA SER A 169 32.75 24.98 -13.35
C SER A 169 31.69 25.15 -14.45
N SER A 170 31.85 24.47 -15.60
CA SER A 170 30.99 24.68 -16.77
C SER A 170 29.69 23.87 -16.75
N ASN A 171 29.79 22.54 -16.56
CA ASN A 171 28.65 21.62 -16.60
C ASN A 171 28.66 20.68 -15.40
N PHE A 172 27.48 20.22 -14.99
CA PHE A 172 27.36 19.11 -14.06
C PHE A 172 27.93 17.83 -14.68
N THR A 173 28.62 17.05 -13.87
CA THR A 173 29.19 15.74 -14.21
C THR A 173 28.55 14.69 -13.32
N LYS A 174 27.95 13.66 -13.93
CA LYS A 174 27.42 12.51 -13.18
C LYS A 174 28.57 11.70 -12.59
N VAL A 175 28.42 11.30 -11.34
CA VAL A 175 29.35 10.47 -10.58
C VAL A 175 28.58 9.27 -10.05
N GLU A 176 29.13 8.08 -10.26
CA GLU A 176 28.54 6.82 -9.83
C GLU A 176 29.55 6.09 -8.94
N ALA A 177 29.07 5.50 -7.85
CA ALA A 177 29.86 4.76 -6.89
C ALA A 177 29.11 3.54 -6.37
N LYS A 178 29.86 2.47 -6.13
CA LYS A 178 29.41 1.28 -5.42
C LYS A 178 29.96 1.32 -4.01
N ILE A 179 29.09 1.20 -3.01
CA ILE A 179 29.45 1.25 -1.59
C ILE A 179 29.25 -0.14 -1.00
N PRO A 180 30.31 -0.92 -0.77
CA PRO A 180 30.21 -2.17 -0.02
C PRO A 180 29.82 -1.84 1.43
N THR A 181 28.84 -2.55 1.98
CA THR A 181 28.35 -2.28 3.34
C THR A 181 28.45 -3.50 4.26
N LYS A 182 28.33 -3.22 5.56
CA LYS A 182 28.09 -4.19 6.63
C LYS A 182 26.75 -3.80 7.26
N LYS A 183 25.93 -4.80 7.55
CA LYS A 183 24.63 -4.60 8.20
C LYS A 183 24.76 -3.76 9.47
N ALA A 184 24.00 -2.68 9.56
CA ALA A 184 23.87 -1.86 10.76
C ALA A 184 22.88 -2.52 11.75
N PRO A 185 23.02 -2.27 13.06
CA PRO A 185 22.09 -2.80 14.06
C PRO A 185 20.73 -2.12 14.04
N ASP A 186 20.65 -0.88 13.54
CA ASP A 186 19.45 -0.05 13.48
C ASP A 186 19.54 0.94 12.30
N GLY A 187 18.47 1.73 12.11
CA GLY A 187 18.37 2.74 11.06
C GLY A 187 19.06 4.07 11.36
N ALA A 188 19.70 4.25 12.52
CA ALA A 188 20.31 5.52 12.92
C ALA A 188 21.66 5.74 12.19
N VAL A 189 21.61 5.80 10.87
CA VAL A 189 22.72 5.91 9.95
C VAL A 189 22.51 7.15 9.06
N LEU A 190 23.58 7.90 8.85
CA LEU A 190 23.64 9.02 7.92
C LEU A 190 24.38 8.61 6.65
N TYR A 191 23.93 9.13 5.52
CA TYR A 191 24.75 9.25 4.32
C TYR A 191 25.67 10.44 4.50
N GLU A 192 26.96 10.31 4.20
CA GLU A 192 27.93 11.38 4.28
C GLU A 192 28.76 11.46 3.00
N LEU A 193 28.91 12.68 2.46
CA LEU A 193 29.82 12.98 1.36
C LEU A 193 30.81 14.05 1.82
N THR A 194 32.10 13.76 1.71
CA THR A 194 33.16 14.71 2.08
C THR A 194 34.25 14.80 1.01
N VAL A 195 34.90 15.96 0.98
CA VAL A 195 36.15 16.23 0.26
C VAL A 195 37.20 16.72 1.24
N ASP A 196 38.46 16.68 0.86
CA ASP A 196 39.52 17.33 1.63
C ASP A 196 39.44 18.86 1.45
N GLY A 197 39.38 19.59 2.56
CA GLY A 197 39.25 21.05 2.59
C GLY A 197 40.46 21.77 1.98
N GLU A 198 41.67 21.22 2.13
CA GLU A 198 42.87 21.79 1.53
C GLU A 198 42.84 21.63 0.00
N ALA A 199 42.38 20.47 -0.48
CA ALA A 199 42.18 20.20 -1.90
C ALA A 199 41.05 21.05 -2.52
N LEU A 200 40.00 21.35 -1.74
CA LEU A 200 38.92 22.25 -2.17
C LEU A 200 39.43 23.69 -2.31
N GLY A 201 40.33 24.13 -1.42
CA GLY A 201 41.07 25.38 -1.55
C GLY A 201 40.17 26.62 -1.65
N GLY A 202 39.14 26.68 -0.81
CA GLY A 202 38.17 27.77 -0.73
C GLY A 202 37.20 27.92 -1.90
N LYS A 203 37.15 26.93 -2.79
CA LYS A 203 36.18 26.90 -3.88
C LYS A 203 34.84 26.33 -3.42
N ALA A 204 33.77 26.73 -4.09
CA ALA A 204 32.46 26.12 -3.91
C ALA A 204 32.24 24.98 -4.91
N LEU A 205 31.46 23.99 -4.50
CA LEU A 205 30.95 22.90 -5.33
C LEU A 205 29.43 22.89 -5.25
N ASN A 206 28.77 22.63 -6.38
CA ASN A 206 27.33 22.41 -6.43
C ASN A 206 27.09 20.93 -6.71
N PHE A 207 26.12 20.37 -6.01
CA PHE A 207 25.71 18.98 -6.17
C PHE A 207 24.23 18.89 -6.52
N GLY A 208 23.85 18.05 -7.48
CA GLY A 208 22.47 17.87 -7.91
C GLY A 208 22.08 16.41 -7.89
N LEU A 209 20.78 16.15 -7.68
CA LEU A 209 20.13 14.84 -7.72
C LEU A 209 20.98 13.70 -7.14
N PHE A 210 20.90 13.54 -5.82
CA PHE A 210 21.54 12.42 -5.14
C PHE A 210 20.67 11.18 -5.22
N GLU A 211 21.29 10.02 -5.33
CA GLU A 211 20.60 8.74 -5.27
C GLU A 211 21.39 7.77 -4.41
N LEU A 212 20.69 7.04 -3.55
CA LEU A 212 21.26 5.95 -2.78
C LEU A 212 20.25 4.81 -2.75
N PHE A 213 20.59 3.71 -3.42
CA PHE A 213 19.76 2.51 -3.48
C PHE A 213 20.52 1.31 -2.91
N PRO A 214 19.90 0.51 -2.02
CA PRO A 214 20.39 -0.84 -1.73
C PRO A 214 20.08 -1.75 -2.93
N GLU A 215 20.30 -3.06 -2.78
CA GLU A 215 19.73 -4.01 -3.74
C GLU A 215 18.18 -3.95 -3.70
N THR A 216 17.60 -3.63 -4.84
CA THR A 216 16.15 -3.47 -5.02
C THR A 216 15.46 -4.78 -5.38
N TYR A 217 14.15 -4.80 -5.19
CA TYR A 217 13.30 -5.95 -5.51
C TYR A 217 13.46 -6.35 -6.98
N LYS A 218 13.68 -7.66 -7.23
CA LYS A 218 14.05 -8.24 -8.53
C LYS A 218 15.22 -7.52 -9.23
N SER A 219 16.10 -6.86 -8.47
CA SER A 219 17.27 -6.11 -8.95
C SER A 219 16.93 -5.03 -10.00
N ARG A 220 15.74 -4.43 -9.91
CA ARG A 220 15.30 -3.33 -10.80
C ARG A 220 16.05 -2.03 -10.50
N SER A 221 16.67 -1.41 -11.49
CA SER A 221 17.11 -0.02 -11.37
C SER A 221 15.91 0.88 -11.04
N ASN A 222 16.11 1.89 -10.18
CA ASN A 222 15.03 2.76 -9.70
C ASN A 222 13.86 2.00 -9.03
N GLY A 223 14.14 0.78 -8.55
CA GLY A 223 13.12 -0.18 -8.14
C GLY A 223 12.62 -0.03 -6.72
N LEU A 224 11.87 -1.04 -6.29
CA LEU A 224 11.24 -1.07 -4.98
C LEU A 224 12.18 -1.56 -3.87
N LYS A 225 11.92 -1.15 -2.64
CA LYS A 225 12.58 -1.65 -1.43
C LYS A 225 12.21 -3.12 -1.21
N THR A 226 13.22 -3.99 -1.20
CA THR A 226 13.06 -5.46 -1.24
C THR A 226 12.19 -6.01 -0.12
N GLU A 227 12.42 -5.59 1.13
CA GLU A 227 11.69 -6.13 2.29
C GLU A 227 10.19 -5.81 2.23
N LEU A 228 9.82 -4.55 1.94
CA LEU A 228 8.41 -4.16 1.77
C LEU A 228 7.75 -4.88 0.59
N ALA A 229 8.44 -4.96 -0.55
CA ALA A 229 7.94 -5.65 -1.72
C ALA A 229 7.68 -7.14 -1.45
N GLN A 230 8.58 -7.82 -0.73
CA GLN A 230 8.42 -9.23 -0.35
C GLN A 230 7.26 -9.44 0.64
N THR A 231 7.09 -8.54 1.61
CA THR A 231 5.93 -8.57 2.53
C THR A 231 4.62 -8.46 1.74
N LEU A 232 4.53 -7.58 0.74
CA LEU A 232 3.34 -7.49 -0.09
C LEU A 232 3.18 -8.70 -1.03
N GLU A 233 4.26 -9.21 -1.63
CA GLU A 233 4.23 -10.43 -2.47
C GLU A 233 3.72 -11.67 -1.67
N ALA A 234 3.92 -11.69 -0.35
CA ALA A 234 3.45 -12.75 0.53
C ALA A 234 1.92 -12.76 0.72
N VAL A 235 1.23 -11.62 0.56
CA VAL A 235 -0.24 -11.54 0.59
C VAL A 235 -0.87 -12.22 -0.62
N LYS A 236 -0.12 -12.39 -1.72
CA LYS A 236 -0.63 -12.95 -3.00
C LYS A 236 -1.82 -12.18 -3.55
N GLY A 237 -1.77 -10.85 -3.45
CA GLY A 237 -2.75 -9.97 -4.11
C GLY A 237 -2.81 -10.21 -5.62
N SER A 238 -3.93 -9.84 -6.24
CA SER A 238 -4.20 -10.08 -7.67
C SER A 238 -4.17 -8.80 -8.52
N PHE A 239 -4.25 -7.63 -7.89
CA PHE A 239 -4.24 -6.33 -8.57
C PHE A 239 -3.54 -5.25 -7.74
N LEU A 240 -3.20 -4.14 -8.40
CA LEU A 240 -2.72 -2.90 -7.79
C LEU A 240 -3.49 -1.71 -8.38
N ARG A 241 -4.23 -0.97 -7.54
CA ARG A 241 -4.80 0.35 -7.86
C ARG A 241 -3.79 1.43 -7.54
N PHE A 242 -3.49 2.31 -8.50
CA PHE A 242 -2.52 3.39 -8.38
C PHE A 242 -2.82 4.51 -9.42
N PRO A 243 -2.26 5.73 -9.31
CA PRO A 243 -1.46 6.28 -8.21
C PRO A 243 -2.31 7.02 -7.14
N GLY A 244 -3.63 6.87 -7.20
CA GLY A 244 -4.61 7.48 -6.29
C GLY A 244 -4.88 6.65 -5.03
N GLY A 245 -5.65 7.15 -4.06
CA GLY A 245 -6.75 8.10 -4.16
C GLY A 245 -6.38 9.57 -4.19
N ASN A 246 -6.39 10.25 -3.04
CA ASN A 246 -6.25 11.72 -2.97
C ASN A 246 -5.01 12.22 -3.71
N ASN A 247 -3.89 11.50 -3.61
CA ASN A 247 -2.63 11.92 -4.22
C ASN A 247 -2.64 11.94 -5.77
N LEU A 248 -3.67 11.39 -6.43
CA LEU A 248 -3.92 11.57 -7.87
C LEU A 248 -4.43 12.99 -8.18
N GLU A 249 -5.31 13.50 -7.33
CA GLU A 249 -6.14 14.68 -7.58
C GLU A 249 -5.37 15.99 -7.50
N GLY A 250 -4.45 16.10 -6.53
CA GLY A 250 -3.76 17.33 -6.21
C GLY A 250 -4.65 18.35 -5.50
N ALA A 251 -4.01 19.27 -4.78
CA ALA A 251 -4.68 20.42 -4.18
C ALA A 251 -5.26 21.40 -5.23
N SER A 252 -4.73 21.38 -6.47
CA SER A 252 -5.23 22.15 -7.61
C SER A 252 -4.83 21.48 -8.94
N GLU A 253 -5.48 21.86 -10.04
CA GLU A 253 -5.16 21.39 -11.41
C GLU A 253 -3.65 21.43 -11.75
N GLY A 254 -2.95 22.47 -11.27
CA GLY A 254 -1.53 22.67 -11.55
C GLY A 254 -0.60 21.68 -10.86
N VAL A 255 -1.04 21.09 -9.73
CA VAL A 255 -0.26 20.18 -8.88
C VAL A 255 -0.85 18.77 -8.79
N ARG A 256 -1.84 18.45 -9.63
CA ARG A 256 -2.30 17.07 -9.86
C ARG A 256 -1.14 16.15 -10.22
N TRP A 257 -1.34 14.85 -10.08
CA TRP A 257 -0.41 13.88 -10.65
C TRP A 257 -0.44 13.92 -12.19
N LYS A 258 0.74 13.93 -12.82
CA LYS A 258 0.91 14.04 -14.28
C LYS A 258 1.87 12.97 -14.76
N TRP A 259 1.34 11.94 -15.42
CA TRP A 259 2.08 10.76 -15.86
C TRP A 259 3.40 11.09 -16.58
N ASN A 260 3.37 12.07 -17.49
CA ASN A 260 4.50 12.47 -18.31
C ASN A 260 5.62 13.20 -17.55
N GLN A 261 5.38 13.60 -16.30
CA GLN A 261 6.38 14.14 -15.38
C GLN A 261 6.99 13.06 -14.48
N THR A 262 6.53 11.82 -14.60
CA THR A 262 6.95 10.67 -13.79
C THR A 262 7.70 9.59 -14.57
N ILE A 263 7.96 9.80 -15.86
CA ILE A 263 8.63 8.83 -16.74
C ILE A 263 9.97 9.36 -17.24
N GLY A 264 10.81 8.47 -17.75
CA GLY A 264 12.13 8.84 -18.28
C GLY A 264 13.19 9.10 -17.20
N PRO A 265 14.30 9.77 -17.55
CA PRO A 265 15.41 10.04 -16.63
C PRO A 265 14.97 10.81 -15.38
N LEU A 266 15.52 10.46 -14.22
CA LEU A 266 15.17 11.11 -12.94
C LEU A 266 15.53 12.60 -12.94
N GLU A 267 16.60 13.00 -13.64
CA GLU A 267 16.99 14.40 -13.80
C GLU A 267 15.99 15.22 -14.62
N ASP A 268 15.01 14.59 -15.27
CA ASP A 268 13.94 15.27 -16.01
C ASP A 268 12.58 15.21 -15.27
N ARG A 269 12.53 14.64 -14.05
CA ARG A 269 11.32 14.54 -13.23
C ARG A 269 11.26 15.68 -12.21
N PRO A 270 10.32 16.65 -12.35
CA PRO A 270 10.27 17.80 -11.46
C PRO A 270 9.74 17.46 -10.06
N GLY A 271 8.99 16.36 -9.94
CA GLY A 271 8.19 16.07 -8.76
C GLY A 271 7.06 17.08 -8.55
N ARG A 272 6.36 16.96 -7.43
CA ARG A 272 5.22 17.84 -7.09
C ARG A 272 4.93 17.85 -5.59
N PRO A 273 4.24 18.88 -5.07
CA PRO A 273 3.57 18.75 -3.78
C PRO A 273 2.53 17.62 -3.88
N GLY A 274 2.63 16.63 -2.98
CA GLY A 274 1.56 15.65 -2.79
C GLY A 274 0.43 16.22 -1.93
N ASP A 275 -0.57 15.39 -1.68
CA ASP A 275 -1.76 15.77 -0.91
C ASP A 275 -1.65 15.43 0.58
N TRP A 276 -0.52 14.83 0.99
CA TRP A 276 -0.26 14.34 2.35
C TRP A 276 0.87 15.07 3.08
N THR A 277 0.94 16.39 2.94
CA THR A 277 1.86 17.31 3.68
C THR A 277 3.34 17.27 3.28
N TYR A 278 3.74 16.40 2.35
CA TYR A 278 5.11 16.33 1.82
C TYR A 278 5.16 16.39 0.29
N TYR A 279 6.37 16.60 -0.23
CA TYR A 279 6.67 16.67 -1.65
C TYR A 279 6.98 15.27 -2.18
N ASN A 280 6.41 14.89 -3.32
CA ASN A 280 6.76 13.65 -4.02
C ASN A 280 7.84 13.94 -5.07
N THR A 281 8.86 13.07 -5.12
CA THR A 281 9.95 13.14 -6.09
C THR A 281 9.48 12.72 -7.49
N ASP A 282 8.38 11.98 -7.57
CA ASP A 282 7.91 11.23 -8.74
C ASP A 282 8.96 10.24 -9.30
N GLY A 283 9.91 9.83 -8.45
CA GLY A 283 10.85 8.75 -8.74
C GLY A 283 10.18 7.37 -8.80
N LEU A 284 9.14 7.16 -7.98
CA LEU A 284 8.16 6.08 -8.16
C LEU A 284 7.08 6.57 -9.14
N GLY A 285 7.36 6.41 -10.44
CA GLY A 285 6.52 6.88 -11.52
C GLY A 285 5.76 5.77 -12.24
N LEU A 286 5.12 6.13 -13.36
CA LEU A 286 4.24 5.24 -14.12
C LEU A 286 4.91 3.91 -14.49
N ASP A 287 6.13 3.96 -15.02
CA ASP A 287 6.87 2.75 -15.40
C ASP A 287 7.24 1.90 -14.18
N GLU A 288 7.61 2.52 -13.06
CA GLU A 288 7.92 1.81 -11.82
C GLU A 288 6.68 1.09 -11.23
N TYR A 289 5.49 1.67 -11.33
CA TYR A 289 4.23 0.97 -10.97
C TYR A 289 3.94 -0.22 -11.89
N PHE A 290 4.14 -0.10 -13.19
CA PHE A 290 3.96 -1.24 -14.09
C PHE A 290 5.01 -2.34 -13.86
N TYR A 291 6.25 -1.99 -13.55
CA TYR A 291 7.25 -2.98 -13.14
C TYR A 291 6.87 -3.65 -11.82
N TRP A 292 6.32 -2.92 -10.85
CA TRP A 292 5.75 -3.52 -9.64
C TRP A 292 4.70 -4.57 -10.01
N CYS A 293 3.73 -4.22 -10.85
CA CYS A 293 2.70 -5.15 -11.31
C CYS A 293 3.30 -6.40 -11.99
N VAL A 294 4.24 -6.21 -12.92
CA VAL A 294 4.91 -7.33 -13.62
C VAL A 294 5.66 -8.24 -12.65
N ASP A 295 6.43 -7.66 -11.73
CA ASP A 295 7.33 -8.40 -10.86
C ASP A 295 6.61 -9.14 -9.72
N MET A 296 5.35 -8.77 -9.44
CA MET A 296 4.47 -9.45 -8.48
C MET A 296 3.30 -10.22 -9.13
N GLY A 297 3.13 -10.13 -10.45
CA GLY A 297 2.01 -10.77 -11.16
C GLY A 297 0.65 -10.14 -10.85
N LEU A 298 0.60 -8.81 -10.71
CA LEU A 298 -0.62 -8.04 -10.41
C LEU A 298 -1.25 -7.48 -11.68
N THR A 299 -2.57 -7.43 -11.70
CA THR A 299 -3.33 -6.67 -12.69
C THR A 299 -3.32 -5.18 -12.32
N PRO A 300 -2.85 -4.27 -13.19
CA PRO A 300 -2.88 -2.84 -12.90
C PRO A 300 -4.28 -2.25 -13.07
N ILE A 301 -4.69 -1.42 -12.11
CA ILE A 301 -5.87 -0.54 -12.18
C ILE A 301 -5.35 0.89 -12.17
N LEU A 302 -5.34 1.53 -13.35
CA LEU A 302 -4.76 2.87 -13.51
C LEU A 302 -5.83 3.93 -13.24
N GLY A 303 -5.66 4.71 -12.17
CA GLY A 303 -6.43 5.93 -11.92
C GLY A 303 -5.95 7.06 -12.82
N VAL A 304 -6.89 7.73 -13.49
CA VAL A 304 -6.61 8.90 -14.36
C VAL A 304 -7.31 10.14 -13.83
N TRP A 305 -6.64 11.29 -13.92
CA TRP A 305 -7.18 12.53 -13.38
C TRP A 305 -8.39 13.01 -14.19
N ALA A 306 -9.50 13.34 -13.50
CA ALA A 306 -10.82 13.50 -14.13
C ALA A 306 -11.40 14.92 -14.07
N GLY A 307 -10.57 15.96 -13.97
CA GLY A 307 -11.07 17.35 -13.96
C GLY A 307 -11.43 17.89 -12.57
N PHE A 308 -10.98 17.26 -11.49
CA PHE A 308 -11.28 17.66 -10.11
C PHE A 308 -10.04 17.62 -9.20
N ALA A 309 -10.00 18.51 -8.20
CA ALA A 309 -8.89 18.69 -7.25
C ALA A 309 -9.42 19.17 -5.89
N LEU A 310 -8.67 18.89 -4.82
CA LEU A 310 -9.19 18.81 -3.44
C LEU A 310 -9.39 20.15 -2.69
N GLN A 311 -8.49 21.13 -2.82
CA GLN A 311 -8.42 22.28 -1.87
C GLN A 311 -9.20 23.53 -2.30
N SER A 312 -10.01 23.43 -3.34
CA SER A 312 -10.56 24.56 -4.08
C SER A 312 -12.06 24.73 -3.87
N GLY A 313 -12.53 24.46 -2.65
CA GLY A 313 -13.76 25.04 -2.10
C GLY A 313 -14.96 25.11 -3.04
N GLY A 314 -15.25 24.05 -3.80
CA GLY A 314 -16.42 23.96 -4.69
C GLY A 314 -16.30 24.64 -6.07
N ASP A 315 -15.17 25.24 -6.42
CA ASP A 315 -14.96 25.96 -7.70
C ASP A 315 -13.92 25.29 -8.63
N THR A 316 -13.44 24.08 -8.33
CA THR A 316 -12.46 23.37 -9.21
C THR A 316 -12.98 22.55 -10.37
N PRO A 317 -14.22 22.03 -10.39
CA PRO A 317 -14.56 21.10 -11.45
C PRO A 317 -14.39 21.73 -12.84
N ILE A 318 -13.46 21.16 -13.60
CA ILE A 318 -13.30 21.50 -15.01
C ILE A 318 -14.40 20.77 -15.76
N THR A 319 -15.20 21.51 -16.52
CA THR A 319 -16.38 20.99 -17.24
C THR A 319 -16.42 21.51 -18.67
N GLY A 320 -17.30 20.94 -19.50
CA GLY A 320 -17.48 21.30 -20.90
C GLY A 320 -16.19 21.21 -21.72
N ASP A 321 -16.04 22.14 -22.67
CA ASP A 321 -14.89 22.18 -23.59
C ASP A 321 -13.53 22.33 -22.87
N ALA A 322 -13.52 22.83 -21.64
CA ALA A 322 -12.29 22.98 -20.85
C ALA A 322 -11.71 21.63 -20.40
N LEU A 323 -12.49 20.55 -20.43
CA LEU A 323 -12.00 19.18 -20.15
C LEU A 323 -11.09 18.65 -21.27
N LYS A 324 -11.27 19.15 -22.51
CA LYS A 324 -10.63 18.56 -23.68
C LYS A 324 -9.12 18.36 -23.55
N PRO A 325 -8.33 19.34 -23.06
CA PRO A 325 -6.89 19.15 -22.89
C PRO A 325 -6.53 17.99 -21.95
N TYR A 326 -7.34 17.73 -20.92
CA TYR A 326 -7.11 16.65 -19.95
C TYR A 326 -7.57 15.30 -20.47
N ILE A 327 -8.65 15.26 -21.25
CA ILE A 327 -9.06 14.07 -21.99
C ILE A 327 -7.96 13.68 -22.98
N ASP A 328 -7.43 14.64 -23.73
CA ASP A 328 -6.32 14.41 -24.65
C ASP A 328 -5.05 13.94 -23.89
N ASP A 329 -4.76 14.51 -22.71
CA ASP A 329 -3.64 14.10 -21.84
C ASP A 329 -3.78 12.64 -21.37
N VAL A 330 -4.97 12.21 -20.97
CA VAL A 330 -5.26 10.82 -20.60
C VAL A 330 -5.17 9.89 -21.80
N LEU A 331 -5.62 10.29 -22.99
CA LEU A 331 -5.45 9.46 -24.20
C LEU A 331 -3.96 9.32 -24.58
N ASN A 332 -3.15 10.35 -24.33
CA ASN A 332 -1.70 10.28 -24.51
C ASN A 332 -1.04 9.34 -23.49
N GLU A 333 -1.50 9.37 -22.24
CA GLU A 333 -1.09 8.41 -21.20
C GLU A 333 -1.41 6.97 -21.62
N LEU A 334 -2.64 6.73 -22.07
CA LEU A 334 -3.04 5.40 -22.55
C LEU A 334 -2.29 4.99 -23.82
N GLU A 335 -1.95 5.91 -24.72
CA GLU A 335 -1.09 5.60 -25.87
C GLU A 335 0.34 5.26 -25.43
N TYR A 336 0.87 5.93 -24.40
CA TYR A 336 2.15 5.56 -23.79
C TYR A 336 2.09 4.14 -23.23
N VAL A 337 1.00 3.77 -22.57
CA VAL A 337 0.83 2.44 -21.94
C VAL A 337 0.59 1.35 -22.98
N LEU A 338 -0.40 1.52 -23.86
CA LEU A 338 -0.96 0.49 -24.73
C LEU A 338 -0.47 0.57 -26.18
N GLY A 339 0.08 1.71 -26.61
CA GLY A 339 0.44 1.98 -27.99
C GLY A 339 1.64 1.16 -28.48
N ASP A 340 1.60 0.78 -29.75
CA ASP A 340 2.75 0.21 -30.44
C ASP A 340 3.90 1.23 -30.52
N LYS A 341 5.15 0.77 -30.55
CA LYS A 341 6.32 1.65 -30.62
C LYS A 341 6.41 2.54 -31.87
N SER A 342 5.53 2.35 -32.86
CA SER A 342 5.39 3.23 -34.01
C SER A 342 4.49 4.46 -33.77
N THR A 343 3.71 4.49 -32.68
CA THR A 343 2.92 5.66 -32.30
C THR A 343 3.78 6.67 -31.54
N THR A 344 3.26 7.88 -31.31
CA THR A 344 4.03 8.98 -30.69
C THR A 344 4.48 8.61 -29.28
N TYR A 345 3.53 8.20 -28.45
CA TYR A 345 3.80 7.92 -27.04
C TYR A 345 4.27 6.48 -26.80
N GLY A 346 3.91 5.53 -27.67
CA GLY A 346 4.53 4.20 -27.68
C GLY A 346 6.02 4.26 -28.05
N ALA A 347 6.42 5.14 -28.98
CA ALA A 347 7.83 5.39 -29.28
C ALA A 347 8.56 6.05 -28.10
N LEU A 348 7.90 6.93 -27.36
CA LEU A 348 8.46 7.54 -26.15
C LEU A 348 8.75 6.46 -25.10
N ARG A 349 7.78 5.58 -24.80
CA ARG A 349 7.97 4.42 -23.90
C ARG A 349 9.14 3.54 -24.33
N ALA A 350 9.21 3.23 -25.63
CA ALA A 350 10.31 2.46 -26.20
C ALA A 350 11.67 3.15 -26.02
N SER A 351 11.72 4.48 -26.15
CA SER A 351 12.95 5.26 -25.95
C SER A 351 13.47 5.24 -24.50
N TYR A 352 12.58 5.02 -23.53
CA TYR A 352 12.92 4.82 -22.12
C TYR A 352 13.20 3.36 -21.75
N GLY A 353 13.31 2.47 -22.74
CA GLY A 353 13.77 1.09 -22.57
C GLY A 353 12.65 0.06 -22.47
N ARG A 354 11.38 0.47 -22.60
CA ARG A 354 10.23 -0.44 -22.64
C ARG A 354 9.60 -0.47 -24.04
N GLU A 355 10.10 -1.36 -24.90
CA GLU A 355 9.61 -1.46 -26.29
C GLU A 355 8.15 -1.98 -26.37
N GLU A 356 7.83 -3.04 -25.62
CA GLU A 356 6.50 -3.66 -25.65
C GLU A 356 5.48 -2.82 -24.86
N PRO A 357 4.21 -2.76 -25.30
CA PRO A 357 3.13 -2.19 -24.49
C PRO A 357 3.08 -2.80 -23.09
N TRP A 358 2.60 -2.02 -22.13
CA TRP A 358 2.22 -2.51 -20.82
C TRP A 358 0.88 -3.26 -20.92
N GLU A 359 0.67 -4.24 -20.04
CA GLU A 359 -0.66 -4.83 -19.89
C GLU A 359 -1.53 -3.91 -19.04
N LEU A 360 -2.68 -3.49 -19.56
CA LEU A 360 -3.68 -2.71 -18.82
C LEU A 360 -5.07 -3.15 -19.28
N THR A 361 -5.92 -3.52 -18.33
CA THR A 361 -7.30 -3.94 -18.61
C THR A 361 -8.34 -3.02 -18.00
N MET A 362 -7.96 -2.19 -17.02
CA MET A 362 -8.90 -1.35 -16.28
C MET A 362 -8.36 0.05 -16.04
N VAL A 363 -9.23 1.04 -16.19
CA VAL A 363 -8.96 2.46 -15.90
C VAL A 363 -10.04 2.98 -14.97
N GLU A 364 -9.64 3.66 -13.91
CA GLU A 364 -10.55 4.36 -13.01
C GLU A 364 -10.51 5.86 -13.30
N ILE A 365 -11.68 6.47 -13.52
CA ILE A 365 -11.80 7.89 -13.90
C ILE A 365 -12.01 8.71 -12.62
N GLY A 366 -10.94 9.36 -12.15
CA GLY A 366 -10.95 10.21 -10.97
C GLY A 366 -10.75 9.43 -9.67
N ASN A 367 -11.08 10.06 -8.55
CA ASN A 367 -11.05 9.49 -7.21
C ASN A 367 -12.12 10.20 -6.37
N GLU A 368 -12.92 9.44 -5.60
CA GLU A 368 -13.92 9.94 -4.65
C GLU A 368 -14.71 11.17 -5.13
N ASP A 369 -15.12 11.21 -6.40
CA ASP A 369 -15.72 12.41 -7.00
C ASP A 369 -17.08 12.78 -6.38
N ASN A 370 -17.63 11.95 -5.50
CA ASN A 370 -18.76 12.27 -4.63
C ASN A 370 -18.42 13.18 -3.43
N LEU A 371 -17.14 13.38 -3.12
CA LEU A 371 -16.64 14.22 -2.03
C LEU A 371 -16.11 15.56 -2.57
N GLY A 372 -15.69 16.45 -1.66
CA GLY A 372 -14.96 17.70 -1.99
C GLY A 372 -15.71 18.73 -2.87
N GLY A 373 -16.97 18.49 -3.23
CA GLY A 373 -17.72 19.28 -4.20
C GLY A 373 -17.67 18.76 -5.64
N GLY A 374 -17.10 17.57 -5.89
CA GLY A 374 -17.03 16.98 -7.23
C GLY A 374 -18.38 16.48 -7.77
N CYS A 375 -19.32 16.13 -6.88
CA CYS A 375 -20.51 15.34 -7.21
C CYS A 375 -21.39 15.98 -8.29
N GLU A 376 -21.66 17.28 -8.22
CA GLU A 376 -22.57 17.98 -9.15
C GLU A 376 -22.08 17.95 -10.61
N SER A 377 -20.77 17.82 -10.80
CA SER A 377 -20.11 17.83 -12.12
C SER A 377 -19.71 16.44 -12.62
N TYR A 378 -19.67 15.44 -11.74
CA TYR A 378 -19.02 14.18 -12.05
C TYR A 378 -19.73 13.41 -13.16
N ALA A 379 -21.07 13.42 -13.21
CA ALA A 379 -21.81 12.77 -14.27
C ALA A 379 -21.40 13.26 -15.68
N GLU A 380 -21.17 14.56 -15.83
CA GLU A 380 -20.68 15.15 -17.09
C GLU A 380 -19.22 14.76 -17.36
N ARG A 381 -18.34 14.94 -16.36
CA ARG A 381 -16.91 14.64 -16.48
C ARG A 381 -16.67 13.17 -16.79
N PHE A 382 -17.23 12.27 -16.00
CA PHE A 382 -17.16 10.82 -16.20
C PHE A 382 -17.62 10.44 -17.61
N THR A 383 -18.76 10.95 -18.07
CA THR A 383 -19.26 10.64 -19.42
C THR A 383 -18.28 11.10 -20.50
N ALA A 384 -17.71 12.31 -20.37
CA ALA A 384 -16.77 12.84 -21.35
C ALA A 384 -15.46 12.02 -21.43
N PHE A 385 -14.90 11.62 -20.30
CA PHE A 385 -13.73 10.73 -20.26
C PHE A 385 -14.08 9.31 -20.72
N TYR A 386 -15.20 8.75 -20.27
CA TYR A 386 -15.68 7.43 -20.68
C TYR A 386 -15.80 7.34 -22.20
N ASP A 387 -16.53 8.27 -22.82
CA ASP A 387 -16.79 8.26 -24.26
C ASP A 387 -15.48 8.32 -25.06
N ALA A 388 -14.54 9.17 -24.63
CA ALA A 388 -13.25 9.31 -25.29
C ALA A 388 -12.36 8.07 -25.15
N ILE A 389 -12.24 7.53 -23.93
CA ILE A 389 -11.44 6.34 -23.65
C ILE A 389 -12.05 5.12 -24.33
N HIS A 390 -13.35 4.90 -24.20
CA HIS A 390 -14.03 3.75 -24.79
C HIS A 390 -14.01 3.79 -26.33
N ALA A 391 -14.07 4.97 -26.94
CA ALA A 391 -13.92 5.09 -28.39
C ALA A 391 -12.51 4.72 -28.89
N ALA A 392 -11.46 5.02 -28.11
CA ALA A 392 -10.08 4.71 -28.47
C ALA A 392 -9.66 3.28 -28.08
N TYR A 393 -10.15 2.80 -26.94
CA TYR A 393 -9.76 1.56 -26.27
C TYR A 393 -11.02 0.80 -25.77
N PRO A 394 -11.84 0.25 -26.68
CA PRO A 394 -13.13 -0.34 -26.33
C PRO A 394 -13.06 -1.58 -25.44
N ASP A 395 -11.88 -2.21 -25.35
CA ASP A 395 -11.63 -3.40 -24.54
C ASP A 395 -11.30 -3.08 -23.07
N LEU A 396 -11.03 -1.81 -22.74
CA LEU A 396 -10.78 -1.40 -21.35
C LEU A 396 -12.09 -1.41 -20.55
N THR A 397 -12.02 -1.98 -19.35
CA THR A 397 -13.06 -1.79 -18.34
C THR A 397 -12.87 -0.43 -17.69
N ILE A 398 -13.89 0.41 -17.74
CA ILE A 398 -13.85 1.75 -17.16
C ILE A 398 -14.60 1.74 -15.83
N ILE A 399 -13.95 2.24 -14.79
CA ILE A 399 -14.48 2.28 -13.43
C ILE A 399 -14.79 3.74 -13.09
N ALA A 400 -16.02 4.03 -12.66
CA ALA A 400 -16.35 5.31 -12.04
C ALA A 400 -15.82 5.32 -10.60
N SER A 401 -15.27 6.43 -10.14
CA SER A 401 -14.64 6.62 -8.81
C SER A 401 -15.64 6.67 -7.64
N THR A 402 -16.93 6.39 -7.89
CA THR A 402 -17.98 6.37 -6.87
C THR A 402 -19.16 5.51 -7.29
N ASP A 403 -19.87 4.94 -6.31
CA ASP A 403 -21.15 4.26 -6.49
C ASP A 403 -22.36 5.16 -6.14
N SER A 404 -22.10 6.42 -5.79
CA SER A 404 -23.13 7.39 -5.42
C SER A 404 -23.99 7.76 -6.62
N SER A 405 -25.18 7.17 -6.71
CA SER A 405 -26.09 7.35 -7.85
C SER A 405 -26.49 8.80 -8.14
N SER A 406 -26.39 9.70 -7.16
CA SER A 406 -26.65 11.14 -7.34
C SER A 406 -25.53 11.87 -8.08
N CYS A 407 -24.32 11.31 -8.13
CA CYS A 407 -23.15 11.89 -8.78
C CYS A 407 -22.85 11.26 -10.15
N LEU A 408 -23.55 10.18 -10.50
CA LEU A 408 -23.38 9.41 -11.73
C LEU A 408 -24.40 9.81 -12.80
N PRO A 409 -24.14 9.51 -14.10
CA PRO A 409 -25.17 9.62 -15.13
C PRO A 409 -26.38 8.74 -14.79
N SER A 410 -27.56 9.11 -15.30
CA SER A 410 -28.80 8.39 -15.01
C SER A 410 -28.79 6.92 -15.44
N GLU A 411 -27.98 6.61 -16.47
CA GLU A 411 -27.68 5.26 -16.89
C GLU A 411 -26.15 5.13 -16.97
N ILE A 412 -25.60 4.17 -16.22
CA ILE A 412 -24.18 3.84 -16.29
C ILE A 412 -23.93 3.09 -17.60
N PRO A 413 -22.91 3.45 -18.39
CA PRO A 413 -22.59 2.73 -19.62
C PRO A 413 -22.41 1.22 -19.39
N SER A 414 -22.89 0.42 -20.34
CA SER A 414 -22.82 -1.04 -20.23
C SER A 414 -21.35 -1.50 -20.12
N GLY A 415 -21.07 -2.35 -19.12
CA GLY A 415 -19.72 -2.86 -18.86
C GLY A 415 -18.84 -1.95 -18.00
N ALA A 416 -19.28 -0.71 -17.71
CA ALA A 416 -18.60 0.12 -16.72
C ALA A 416 -18.86 -0.39 -15.30
N TRP A 417 -17.89 -0.18 -14.43
CA TRP A 417 -17.94 -0.57 -13.02
C TRP A 417 -18.02 0.69 -12.14
N VAL A 418 -18.29 0.50 -10.86
CA VAL A 418 -18.24 1.57 -9.86
C VAL A 418 -17.27 1.21 -8.74
N ASP A 419 -16.56 2.20 -8.24
CA ASP A 419 -15.76 2.12 -7.02
C ASP A 419 -16.61 2.49 -5.79
N TYR A 420 -16.41 1.78 -4.69
CA TYR A 420 -17.05 2.00 -3.40
C TYR A 420 -16.00 2.03 -2.30
N HIS A 421 -15.94 3.13 -1.56
CA HIS A 421 -15.04 3.28 -0.43
C HIS A 421 -15.80 3.14 0.90
N ASN A 422 -15.21 2.44 1.86
CA ASN A 422 -15.85 2.18 3.15
C ASN A 422 -14.87 2.15 4.33
N TYR A 423 -14.73 3.31 4.97
CA TYR A 423 -14.06 3.45 6.26
C TYR A 423 -15.11 3.48 7.35
N ASN A 424 -15.10 2.49 8.25
CA ASN A 424 -16.16 2.37 9.24
C ASN A 424 -15.71 1.72 10.54
N THR A 425 -16.53 1.85 11.57
CA THR A 425 -16.27 1.20 12.86
C THR A 425 -16.44 -0.31 12.76
N ALA A 426 -15.78 -1.06 13.66
CA ALA A 426 -15.87 -2.52 13.69
C ALA A 426 -17.33 -3.03 13.70
N ASP A 427 -18.17 -2.48 14.58
CA ASP A 427 -19.57 -2.88 14.68
C ASP A 427 -20.38 -2.57 13.40
N ASP A 428 -20.06 -1.47 12.71
CA ASP A 428 -20.77 -1.08 11.50
C ASP A 428 -20.33 -1.91 10.28
N LEU A 429 -19.05 -2.28 10.18
CA LEU A 429 -18.58 -3.27 9.20
C LEU A 429 -19.29 -4.61 9.36
N VAL A 430 -19.47 -5.08 10.61
CA VAL A 430 -20.22 -6.32 10.89
C VAL A 430 -21.69 -6.19 10.47
N LYS A 431 -22.34 -5.05 10.74
CA LYS A 431 -23.73 -4.81 10.28
C LYS A 431 -23.85 -4.80 8.76
N GLN A 432 -22.78 -4.49 8.04
CA GLN A 432 -22.72 -4.47 6.58
C GLN A 432 -22.43 -5.84 5.93
N PHE A 433 -22.33 -6.91 6.72
CA PHE A 433 -22.13 -8.28 6.21
C PHE A 433 -23.02 -8.68 5.03
N SER A 434 -24.28 -8.22 4.99
CA SER A 434 -25.25 -8.53 3.94
C SER A 434 -25.48 -7.37 2.94
N GLN A 435 -24.63 -6.34 2.93
CA GLN A 435 -24.78 -5.14 2.11
C GLN A 435 -24.92 -5.45 0.61
N PHE A 436 -24.16 -6.44 0.12
CA PHE A 436 -24.11 -6.78 -1.30
C PHE A 436 -25.09 -7.86 -1.74
N ASP A 437 -25.75 -8.56 -0.79
CA ASP A 437 -26.64 -9.69 -1.06
C ASP A 437 -27.79 -9.34 -2.02
N ASN A 438 -28.22 -8.07 -2.06
CA ASN A 438 -29.30 -7.58 -2.90
C ASN A 438 -28.89 -6.44 -3.84
N ARG A 439 -27.58 -6.21 -4.05
CA ARG A 439 -27.11 -5.24 -5.05
C ARG A 439 -27.54 -5.65 -6.45
N ASP A 440 -27.68 -4.67 -7.34
CA ASP A 440 -27.90 -4.94 -8.76
C ASP A 440 -26.66 -5.63 -9.34
N ARG A 441 -26.84 -6.78 -9.98
CA ARG A 441 -25.76 -7.58 -10.59
C ARG A 441 -25.38 -7.07 -11.98
N SER A 442 -26.09 -6.07 -12.51
CA SER A 442 -25.80 -5.47 -13.82
C SER A 442 -24.58 -4.53 -13.81
N VAL A 443 -24.23 -3.98 -12.64
CA VAL A 443 -23.10 -3.06 -12.45
C VAL A 443 -22.10 -3.69 -11.47
N PRO A 444 -20.94 -4.17 -11.94
CA PRO A 444 -19.91 -4.71 -11.06
C PRO A 444 -19.33 -3.64 -10.14
N ILE A 445 -18.93 -4.07 -8.94
CA ILE A 445 -18.40 -3.21 -7.88
C ILE A 445 -16.93 -3.52 -7.66
N PHE A 446 -16.12 -2.48 -7.67
CA PHE A 446 -14.79 -2.44 -7.08
C PHE A 446 -14.92 -1.81 -5.69
N ILE A 447 -14.33 -2.41 -4.66
CA ILE A 447 -14.16 -1.77 -3.35
C ILE A 447 -12.70 -1.32 -3.26
N GLY A 448 -12.39 -0.16 -3.82
CA GLY A 448 -11.05 0.38 -3.95
C GLY A 448 -10.40 0.70 -2.62
N GLU A 449 -11.21 0.99 -1.60
CA GLU A 449 -10.74 1.34 -0.26
C GLU A 449 -11.69 0.82 0.82
N TYR A 450 -11.16 0.11 1.81
CA TYR A 450 -11.85 -0.12 3.07
C TYR A 450 -10.86 -0.35 4.22
N SER A 451 -11.28 -0.02 5.44
CA SER A 451 -10.63 -0.46 6.67
C SER A 451 -11.53 -0.21 7.88
N CYS A 452 -11.26 -0.92 8.98
CA CYS A 452 -11.83 -0.58 10.27
C CYS A 452 -11.18 0.69 10.82
N GLN A 453 -11.95 1.76 10.94
CA GLN A 453 -11.50 3.06 11.41
C GLN A 453 -12.33 3.47 12.64
N GLN A 454 -11.66 3.60 13.79
CA GLN A 454 -12.28 3.98 15.06
C GLN A 454 -11.29 4.75 15.97
N ASP A 455 -10.64 5.77 15.40
CA ASP A 455 -9.59 6.59 16.06
C ASP A 455 -8.40 5.77 16.60
N ASN A 456 -8.05 4.68 15.91
CA ASN A 456 -6.98 3.76 16.28
C ASN A 456 -5.69 4.03 15.52
N ASP A 457 -4.55 3.95 16.21
CA ASP A 457 -3.21 4.13 15.62
C ASP A 457 -2.77 2.92 14.79
N TRP A 458 -3.24 1.72 15.17
CA TRP A 458 -2.86 0.43 14.61
C TRP A 458 -4.10 -0.42 14.36
N PRO A 459 -4.11 -1.33 13.37
CA PRO A 459 -5.12 -2.36 13.30
C PRO A 459 -5.08 -3.23 14.56
N PHE A 460 -6.26 -3.53 15.10
CA PHE A 460 -6.46 -4.24 16.36
C PHE A 460 -7.35 -5.46 16.16
N GLN A 461 -7.28 -6.42 17.08
CA GLN A 461 -7.87 -7.76 16.90
C GLN A 461 -9.37 -7.72 16.56
N GLN A 462 -10.18 -7.01 17.34
CA GLN A 462 -11.63 -6.90 17.07
C GLN A 462 -11.92 -6.23 15.73
N GLY A 463 -11.17 -5.17 15.38
CA GLY A 463 -11.30 -4.49 14.09
C GLY A 463 -10.99 -5.41 12.92
N SER A 464 -9.91 -6.19 12.99
CA SER A 464 -9.55 -7.15 11.94
C SER A 464 -10.53 -8.32 11.83
N VAL A 465 -11.16 -8.74 12.94
CA VAL A 465 -12.27 -9.71 12.89
C VAL A 465 -13.49 -9.10 12.20
N ALA A 466 -13.82 -7.83 12.46
CA ALA A 466 -14.91 -7.13 11.76
C ALA A 466 -14.65 -6.99 10.26
N GLU A 467 -13.42 -6.67 9.87
CA GLU A 467 -13.00 -6.67 8.47
C GLU A 467 -13.14 -8.06 7.85
N ALA A 468 -12.75 -9.12 8.55
CA ALA A 468 -12.97 -10.49 8.08
C ALA A 468 -14.46 -10.79 7.86
N VAL A 469 -15.36 -10.35 8.75
CA VAL A 469 -16.82 -10.47 8.55
C VAL A 469 -17.25 -9.74 7.27
N TYR A 470 -16.78 -8.51 7.06
CA TYR A 470 -17.09 -7.74 5.86
C TYR A 470 -16.55 -8.43 4.58
N MET A 471 -15.31 -8.94 4.62
CA MET A 471 -14.70 -9.71 3.54
C MET A 471 -15.42 -11.02 3.22
N ILE A 472 -15.99 -11.70 4.22
CA ILE A 472 -16.86 -12.87 4.01
C ILE A 472 -18.13 -12.46 3.24
N GLY A 473 -18.71 -11.30 3.59
CA GLY A 473 -19.84 -10.71 2.85
C GLY A 473 -19.48 -10.38 1.40
N ILE A 474 -18.28 -9.82 1.18
CA ILE A 474 -17.71 -9.54 -0.15
C ILE A 474 -17.54 -10.82 -0.96
N GLU A 475 -16.88 -11.85 -0.43
CA GLU A 475 -16.56 -13.08 -1.17
C GLU A 475 -17.82 -13.87 -1.55
N ARG A 476 -18.84 -13.90 -0.67
CA ARG A 476 -20.13 -14.50 -0.99
C ARG A 476 -20.81 -13.82 -2.20
N ASN A 477 -20.55 -12.54 -2.39
CA ASN A 477 -21.12 -11.71 -3.46
C ASN A 477 -20.10 -11.42 -4.58
N SER A 478 -19.14 -12.33 -4.79
CA SER A 478 -18.10 -12.18 -5.81
C SER A 478 -18.61 -12.26 -7.27
N ASP A 479 -19.90 -12.57 -7.44
CA ASP A 479 -20.64 -12.40 -8.69
C ASP A 479 -20.82 -10.91 -9.06
N VAL A 480 -20.89 -10.00 -8.07
CA VAL A 480 -21.02 -8.55 -8.28
C VAL A 480 -19.82 -7.76 -7.74
N VAL A 481 -19.30 -8.08 -6.56
CA VAL A 481 -18.09 -7.45 -6.01
C VAL A 481 -16.86 -8.15 -6.58
N LYS A 482 -16.13 -7.47 -7.46
CA LYS A 482 -15.06 -8.09 -8.25
C LYS A 482 -13.68 -7.93 -7.66
N MET A 483 -13.46 -6.86 -6.90
CA MET A 483 -12.15 -6.47 -6.37
C MET A 483 -12.37 -5.75 -5.04
N ALA A 484 -11.47 -5.94 -4.08
CA ALA A 484 -11.45 -5.26 -2.80
C ALA A 484 -10.00 -5.03 -2.33
N ALA A 485 -9.70 -3.83 -1.86
CA ALA A 485 -8.38 -3.48 -1.34
C ALA A 485 -8.49 -2.72 0.00
N TYR A 486 -7.66 -3.13 0.96
CA TYR A 486 -7.49 -2.38 2.20
C TYR A 486 -6.73 -1.07 1.91
N ALA A 487 -7.13 0.02 2.57
CA ALA A 487 -6.42 1.29 2.50
C ALA A 487 -6.34 1.99 3.88
N PRO A 488 -5.25 2.73 4.17
CA PRO A 488 -4.02 2.85 3.39
C PRO A 488 -3.09 1.62 3.50
N LEU A 489 -2.30 1.36 2.46
CA LEU A 489 -1.46 0.15 2.40
C LEU A 489 -0.24 0.20 3.33
N LEU A 490 0.51 1.30 3.31
CA LEU A 490 1.81 1.39 3.98
C LEU A 490 1.90 2.56 4.97
N GLN A 491 2.77 2.44 5.98
CA GLN A 491 3.04 3.47 6.98
C GLN A 491 4.52 3.53 7.36
N LEU A 492 5.18 4.66 7.13
CA LEU A 492 6.41 4.97 7.87
C LEU A 492 6.04 5.54 9.25
N VAL A 493 6.37 4.80 10.31
CA VAL A 493 5.97 5.15 11.69
C VAL A 493 6.42 6.56 12.10
N ASN A 494 7.57 7.01 11.62
CA ASN A 494 8.14 8.32 11.96
C ASN A 494 7.34 9.52 11.40
N SER A 495 6.52 9.32 10.37
CA SER A 495 5.76 10.40 9.73
C SER A 495 4.47 9.85 9.12
N THR A 496 3.40 9.97 9.90
CA THR A 496 2.08 9.42 9.59
C THR A 496 1.04 10.55 9.60
N GLN A 497 0.25 10.61 8.54
CA GLN A 497 -0.89 11.51 8.34
C GLN A 497 -2.23 10.78 8.51
N TRP A 498 -2.28 9.46 8.31
CA TRP A 498 -3.49 8.65 8.44
C TRP A 498 -3.19 7.29 9.06
N THR A 499 -4.10 6.83 9.94
CA THR A 499 -4.11 5.51 10.57
C THR A 499 -5.53 4.93 10.57
N PRO A 500 -5.69 3.60 10.68
CA PRO A 500 -4.65 2.56 10.69
C PRO A 500 -4.24 2.08 9.28
N ASN A 501 -3.06 1.45 9.14
CA ASN A 501 -2.53 1.00 7.84
C ASN A 501 -2.20 -0.50 7.83
N LEU A 502 -2.19 -1.10 6.63
CA LEU A 502 -2.02 -2.56 6.51
C LEU A 502 -0.63 -3.04 6.95
N VAL A 503 0.42 -2.37 6.49
CA VAL A 503 1.82 -2.69 6.84
C VAL A 503 2.53 -1.41 7.26
N ALA A 504 3.08 -1.41 8.48
CA ALA A 504 3.97 -0.32 8.89
C ALA A 504 5.43 -0.73 8.82
N PHE A 505 6.32 0.24 8.85
CA PHE A 505 7.76 0.01 8.86
C PHE A 505 8.51 1.18 9.51
N THR A 506 9.76 0.93 9.87
CA THR A 506 10.74 1.95 10.23
C THR A 506 11.93 1.89 9.28
N GLN A 507 12.88 2.83 9.38
CA GLN A 507 14.14 2.75 8.63
C GLN A 507 15.20 1.86 9.29
N SER A 508 14.81 0.99 10.22
CA SER A 508 15.72 -0.04 10.74
C SER A 508 15.73 -1.26 9.82
N PRO A 509 16.89 -1.92 9.60
CA PRO A 509 16.94 -3.15 8.82
C PRO A 509 15.98 -4.21 9.38
N ASN A 510 15.19 -4.86 8.53
CA ASN A 510 14.17 -5.85 8.90
C ASN A 510 13.01 -5.31 9.76
N SER A 511 12.77 -4.00 9.81
CA SER A 511 11.70 -3.42 10.64
C SER A 511 10.41 -3.24 9.84
N ILE A 512 9.75 -4.36 9.57
CA ILE A 512 8.40 -4.42 9.00
C ILE A 512 7.43 -4.89 10.08
N ILE A 513 6.29 -4.21 10.19
CA ILE A 513 5.21 -4.51 11.12
C ILE A 513 4.01 -4.98 10.30
N GLU A 514 3.80 -6.29 10.31
CA GLU A 514 2.62 -6.95 9.77
C GLU A 514 1.46 -6.80 10.77
N SER A 515 0.47 -5.98 10.43
CA SER A 515 -0.68 -5.72 11.30
C SER A 515 -1.60 -6.94 11.47
N THR A 516 -2.53 -6.88 12.42
CA THR A 516 -3.61 -7.89 12.54
C THR A 516 -4.41 -7.99 11.23
N SER A 517 -4.70 -6.84 10.59
CA SER A 517 -5.41 -6.78 9.31
C SER A 517 -4.59 -7.35 8.15
N TYR A 518 -3.25 -7.16 8.13
CA TYR A 518 -2.38 -7.79 7.15
C TYR A 518 -2.55 -9.31 7.15
N TYR A 519 -2.56 -9.93 8.32
CA TYR A 519 -2.72 -11.37 8.43
C TYR A 519 -4.11 -11.81 7.97
N VAL A 520 -5.17 -11.05 8.23
CA VAL A 520 -6.51 -11.34 7.69
C VAL A 520 -6.52 -11.28 6.16
N GLN A 521 -5.97 -10.21 5.57
CA GLN A 521 -5.86 -10.07 4.11
C GLN A 521 -5.08 -11.25 3.50
N GLN A 522 -3.91 -11.58 4.06
CA GLN A 522 -3.08 -12.69 3.61
C GLN A 522 -3.83 -14.02 3.73
N MET A 523 -4.40 -14.34 4.89
CA MET A 523 -5.13 -15.58 5.13
C MET A 523 -6.27 -15.78 4.13
N PHE A 524 -7.00 -14.71 3.80
CA PHE A 524 -8.11 -14.78 2.83
C PHE A 524 -7.62 -14.90 1.39
N SER A 525 -6.58 -14.16 1.04
CA SER A 525 -6.04 -14.10 -0.32
C SER A 525 -5.31 -15.38 -0.73
N VAL A 526 -4.50 -15.98 0.16
CA VAL A 526 -3.78 -17.24 -0.15
C VAL A 526 -4.70 -18.46 -0.18
N ASN A 527 -5.86 -18.39 0.47
CA ASN A 527 -6.84 -19.47 0.55
C ASN A 527 -8.10 -19.14 -0.27
N ARG A 528 -7.95 -19.13 -1.59
CA ARG A 528 -8.97 -18.61 -2.49
C ARG A 528 -9.49 -19.67 -3.45
N GLY A 529 -10.80 -19.84 -3.49
CA GLY A 529 -11.48 -20.66 -4.48
C GLY A 529 -11.85 -19.88 -5.75
N ASP A 530 -12.09 -20.61 -6.83
CA ASP A 530 -12.73 -20.12 -8.06
C ASP A 530 -14.25 -20.31 -8.05
N THR A 531 -14.76 -21.12 -7.11
CA THR A 531 -16.17 -21.46 -6.98
C THR A 531 -16.63 -21.23 -5.53
N ILE A 532 -17.67 -20.42 -5.33
CA ILE A 532 -18.32 -20.18 -4.03
C ILE A 532 -19.46 -21.18 -3.84
N HIS A 533 -19.50 -21.85 -2.69
CA HIS A 533 -20.46 -22.90 -2.38
C HIS A 533 -21.56 -22.45 -1.43
N GLU A 534 -22.75 -23.04 -1.60
CA GLU A 534 -23.81 -22.95 -0.59
C GLU A 534 -23.34 -23.63 0.70
N VAL A 535 -23.58 -22.97 1.84
CA VAL A 535 -23.35 -23.55 3.16
C VAL A 535 -24.68 -23.60 3.90
N LYS A 536 -25.18 -24.82 4.14
CA LYS A 536 -26.36 -25.02 4.98
C LYS A 536 -25.93 -24.98 6.43
N SER A 537 -26.63 -24.19 7.24
CA SER A 537 -26.34 -24.02 8.65
C SER A 537 -27.57 -24.29 9.51
N ASP A 538 -27.37 -24.86 10.69
CA ASP A 538 -28.40 -24.97 11.74
C ASP A 538 -28.55 -23.69 12.57
N SER A 539 -27.67 -22.72 12.34
CA SER A 539 -27.55 -21.48 13.09
C SER A 539 -27.60 -20.27 12.16
N ALA A 540 -28.16 -19.16 12.63
CA ALA A 540 -28.05 -17.88 11.94
C ALA A 540 -26.62 -17.33 12.06
N PHE A 541 -26.28 -16.36 11.20
CA PHE A 541 -25.06 -15.58 11.38
C PHE A 541 -25.09 -14.78 12.69
N GLY A 542 -23.91 -14.58 13.29
CA GLY A 542 -23.74 -13.87 14.56
C GLY A 542 -23.80 -14.82 15.77
N PRO A 543 -22.71 -14.95 16.56
CA PRO A 543 -21.43 -14.25 16.45
C PRO A 543 -20.48 -14.82 15.38
N VAL A 544 -20.79 -16.00 14.83
CA VAL A 544 -19.97 -16.65 13.80
C VAL A 544 -20.46 -16.28 12.40
N TYR A 545 -19.52 -15.99 11.50
CA TYR A 545 -19.73 -15.70 10.08
C TYR A 545 -18.88 -16.63 9.22
N TRP A 546 -19.36 -16.98 8.02
CA TRP A 546 -18.69 -17.96 7.16
C TRP A 546 -18.92 -17.76 5.67
N VAL A 547 -17.94 -18.19 4.87
CA VAL A 547 -18.05 -18.45 3.43
C VAL A 547 -17.23 -19.69 3.10
N ALA A 548 -17.70 -20.47 2.11
CA ALA A 548 -16.97 -21.61 1.60
C ALA A 548 -16.71 -21.45 0.10
N SER A 549 -15.49 -21.77 -0.32
CA SER A 549 -15.10 -21.78 -1.72
C SER A 549 -14.22 -23.00 -2.03
N SER A 550 -14.03 -23.33 -3.30
CA SER A 550 -13.14 -24.43 -3.73
C SER A 550 -12.27 -24.02 -4.90
N ALA A 551 -11.13 -24.70 -5.05
CA ALA A 551 -10.31 -24.69 -6.26
C ALA A 551 -9.85 -26.13 -6.53
N GLY A 552 -10.40 -26.74 -7.59
CA GLY A 552 -10.23 -28.17 -7.83
C GLY A 552 -10.75 -29.00 -6.65
N ASP A 553 -9.91 -29.90 -6.13
CA ASP A 553 -10.28 -30.81 -5.03
C ASP A 553 -10.11 -30.20 -3.62
N LYS A 554 -9.66 -28.94 -3.52
CA LYS A 554 -9.47 -28.25 -2.23
C LYS A 554 -10.66 -27.37 -1.91
N TYR A 555 -11.07 -27.39 -0.64
CA TYR A 555 -12.12 -26.53 -0.10
C TYR A 555 -11.55 -25.59 0.95
N TYR A 556 -11.97 -24.34 0.89
CA TYR A 556 -11.61 -23.29 1.84
C TYR A 556 -12.86 -22.85 2.57
N VAL A 557 -12.87 -22.96 3.90
CA VAL A 557 -13.94 -22.41 4.73
C VAL A 557 -13.34 -21.33 5.61
N LYS A 558 -13.73 -20.09 5.35
CA LYS A 558 -13.29 -18.91 6.08
C LYS A 558 -14.33 -18.57 7.13
N LEU A 559 -13.88 -18.36 8.35
CA LEU A 559 -14.70 -18.22 9.55
C LEU A 559 -14.26 -16.97 10.31
N ALA A 560 -15.22 -16.23 10.87
CA ALA A 560 -14.94 -15.14 11.80
C ALA A 560 -15.87 -15.26 13.01
N ASN A 561 -15.31 -15.23 14.22
CA ASN A 561 -16.06 -15.17 15.47
C ASN A 561 -15.96 -13.74 16.05
N TYR A 562 -16.96 -12.91 15.76
CA TYR A 562 -17.06 -11.56 16.32
C TYR A 562 -17.82 -11.61 17.65
N GLY A 563 -17.18 -12.20 18.65
CA GLY A 563 -17.76 -12.36 19.99
C GLY A 563 -16.71 -12.69 21.04
N ALA A 564 -17.06 -12.40 22.29
CA ALA A 564 -16.18 -12.58 23.45
C ALA A 564 -16.10 -14.02 23.98
N ASP A 565 -16.91 -14.94 23.42
CA ASP A 565 -16.94 -16.34 23.83
C ASP A 565 -16.45 -17.23 22.69
N SER A 566 -15.69 -18.28 23.05
CA SER A 566 -15.30 -19.34 22.13
C SER A 566 -16.52 -20.07 21.57
N GLN A 567 -16.47 -20.43 20.28
CA GLN A 567 -17.56 -21.10 19.57
C GLN A 567 -17.09 -22.47 19.05
N GLU A 568 -17.84 -23.51 19.40
CA GLU A 568 -17.68 -24.83 18.79
C GLU A 568 -18.34 -24.83 17.41
N VAL A 569 -17.58 -25.14 16.36
CA VAL A 569 -18.06 -25.16 14.99
C VAL A 569 -17.72 -26.49 14.35
N SER A 570 -18.71 -27.11 13.72
CA SER A 570 -18.47 -28.32 12.94
C SER A 570 -18.74 -28.09 11.47
N VAL A 571 -17.76 -28.42 10.63
CA VAL A 571 -17.79 -28.19 9.18
C VAL A 571 -17.81 -29.55 8.49
N SER A 572 -18.85 -29.82 7.72
CA SER A 572 -19.00 -31.07 6.97
C SER A 572 -18.81 -30.81 5.49
N ILE A 573 -17.83 -31.49 4.89
CA ILE A 573 -17.51 -31.43 3.46
C ILE A 573 -17.34 -32.88 2.98
N SER A 574 -18.21 -33.32 2.09
CA SER A 574 -18.21 -34.71 1.62
C SER A 574 -16.87 -35.09 0.97
N GLY A 575 -16.32 -36.24 1.34
CA GLY A 575 -15.08 -36.78 0.76
C GLY A 575 -13.78 -36.22 1.33
N MET A 576 -13.81 -35.14 2.11
CA MET A 576 -12.60 -34.58 2.73
C MET A 576 -12.15 -35.44 3.93
N THR A 577 -10.83 -35.55 4.13
CA THR A 577 -10.26 -36.40 5.19
C THR A 577 -9.35 -35.64 6.15
N GLY A 578 -8.79 -34.53 5.71
CA GLY A 578 -7.96 -33.68 6.55
C GLY A 578 -7.80 -32.29 5.96
N GLY A 579 -6.88 -31.52 6.52
CA GLY A 579 -6.61 -30.18 6.05
C GLY A 579 -5.73 -29.40 7.00
N LYS A 580 -5.54 -28.13 6.67
CA LYS A 580 -4.90 -27.16 7.55
C LYS A 580 -5.94 -26.20 8.11
N LEU A 581 -5.81 -25.90 9.41
CA LEU A 581 -6.53 -24.81 10.06
C LEU A 581 -5.53 -23.72 10.42
N THR A 582 -5.71 -22.53 9.86
CA THR A 582 -4.97 -21.32 10.23
C THR A 582 -5.88 -20.42 11.05
N VAL A 583 -5.45 -19.98 12.23
CA VAL A 583 -6.25 -19.17 13.17
C VAL A 583 -5.46 -17.94 13.61
N LEU A 584 -6.05 -16.76 13.45
CA LEU A 584 -5.64 -15.50 14.05
C LEU A 584 -6.60 -15.19 15.20
N ALA A 585 -6.11 -15.10 16.43
CA ALA A 585 -6.92 -14.84 17.61
C ALA A 585 -6.10 -14.16 18.70
N ASP A 586 -6.75 -13.32 19.51
CA ASP A 586 -6.28 -12.86 20.80
C ASP A 586 -7.49 -12.71 21.73
N ASP A 587 -7.33 -12.99 23.02
CA ASP A 587 -8.41 -12.85 24.00
C ASP A 587 -8.68 -11.36 24.31
N ASP A 588 -7.69 -10.49 24.08
CA ASP A 588 -7.83 -9.04 24.16
C ASP A 588 -8.34 -8.48 22.81
N PRO A 589 -9.58 -7.96 22.73
CA PRO A 589 -10.10 -7.38 21.50
C PRO A 589 -9.28 -6.19 20.99
N ASP A 590 -8.52 -5.52 21.87
CA ASP A 590 -7.71 -4.34 21.53
C ASP A 590 -6.24 -4.71 21.23
N ALA A 591 -5.89 -6.00 21.15
CA ALA A 591 -4.53 -6.44 20.84
C ALA A 591 -4.08 -5.94 19.46
N THR A 592 -2.87 -5.38 19.39
CA THR A 592 -2.29 -4.77 18.18
C THR A 592 -0.86 -5.26 17.97
N ASN A 593 -0.38 -5.21 16.73
CA ASN A 593 1.05 -5.27 16.43
C ASN A 593 1.56 -3.84 16.23
N THR A 594 2.66 -3.48 16.89
CA THR A 594 3.28 -2.15 16.84
C THR A 594 4.75 -2.25 16.46
N ASP A 595 5.43 -1.11 16.35
CA ASP A 595 6.88 -1.02 16.13
C ASP A 595 7.73 -1.53 17.32
N THR A 596 7.12 -1.75 18.49
CA THR A 596 7.80 -2.24 19.69
C THR A 596 7.41 -3.68 20.07
N GLN A 597 6.31 -4.20 19.53
CA GLN A 597 5.77 -5.49 19.93
C GLN A 597 4.94 -6.16 18.83
N THR A 598 5.14 -7.45 18.64
CA THR A 598 4.26 -8.32 17.86
C THR A 598 3.51 -9.23 18.82
N LEU A 599 2.21 -9.02 18.96
CA LEU A 599 1.33 -9.78 19.85
C LEU A 599 0.55 -10.84 19.10
N VAL A 600 -0.03 -10.46 17.96
CA VAL A 600 -1.01 -11.27 17.25
C VAL A 600 -0.40 -11.79 15.96
N THR A 601 -0.29 -13.12 15.84
CA THR A 601 0.16 -13.79 14.62
C THR A 601 -0.67 -15.05 14.37
N PRO A 602 -0.87 -15.47 13.11
CA PRO A 602 -1.59 -16.69 12.82
C PRO A 602 -0.87 -17.93 13.36
N SER A 603 -1.65 -18.86 13.89
CA SER A 603 -1.21 -20.21 14.22
C SER A 603 -1.74 -21.20 13.18
N GLU A 604 -0.94 -22.21 12.81
CA GLU A 604 -1.36 -23.29 11.92
C GLU A 604 -1.40 -24.63 12.65
N SER A 605 -2.38 -25.46 12.29
CA SER A 605 -2.48 -26.85 12.75
C SER A 605 -3.03 -27.77 11.67
N ASP A 606 -2.60 -29.04 11.70
CA ASP A 606 -3.24 -30.09 10.90
C ASP A 606 -4.53 -30.54 11.58
N VAL A 607 -5.61 -30.61 10.82
CA VAL A 607 -6.91 -31.11 11.29
C VAL A 607 -7.33 -32.33 10.50
N GLN A 608 -8.12 -33.20 11.13
CA GLN A 608 -8.64 -34.43 10.54
C GLN A 608 -10.16 -34.41 10.53
N ALA A 609 -10.76 -34.94 9.48
CA ALA A 609 -12.19 -35.12 9.38
C ALA A 609 -12.59 -36.56 9.71
N SER A 610 -13.69 -36.71 10.45
CA SER A 610 -14.35 -38.00 10.65
C SER A 610 -15.57 -38.05 9.75
N ASN A 611 -15.54 -38.90 8.71
CA ASN A 611 -16.58 -38.98 7.68
C ASN A 611 -16.89 -37.61 7.03
N GLY A 612 -15.85 -36.84 6.66
CA GLY A 612 -16.01 -35.50 6.08
C GLY A 612 -16.33 -34.38 7.07
N LYS A 613 -16.48 -34.70 8.36
CA LYS A 613 -16.80 -33.72 9.42
C LYS A 613 -15.55 -33.31 10.21
N PHE A 614 -15.21 -32.03 10.14
CA PHE A 614 -14.24 -31.35 10.98
C PHE A 614 -14.95 -30.77 12.22
N THR A 615 -14.32 -30.86 13.38
CA THR A 615 -14.77 -30.19 14.62
C THR A 615 -13.70 -29.20 15.03
N LEU A 616 -14.06 -27.93 15.11
CA LEU A 616 -13.18 -26.80 15.33
C LEU A 616 -13.66 -26.02 16.55
N THR A 617 -12.72 -25.46 17.31
CA THR A 617 -13.00 -24.47 18.34
C THR A 617 -12.50 -23.13 17.82
N LEU A 618 -13.40 -22.17 17.59
CA LEU A 618 -13.06 -20.79 17.24
C LEU A 618 -12.92 -19.99 18.54
N PRO A 619 -11.71 -19.49 18.90
CA PRO A 619 -11.55 -18.63 20.06
C PRO A 619 -12.41 -17.37 20.00
N ALA A 620 -12.55 -16.68 21.13
CA ALA A 620 -13.09 -15.32 21.14
C ALA A 620 -12.31 -14.44 20.14
N TRP A 621 -12.99 -13.47 19.51
CA TRP A 621 -12.39 -12.53 18.57
C TRP A 621 -11.41 -13.18 17.60
N SER A 622 -11.87 -14.14 16.80
CA SER A 622 -10.97 -14.92 15.95
C SER A 622 -11.37 -14.93 14.48
N VAL A 623 -10.36 -15.08 13.64
CA VAL A 623 -10.48 -15.36 12.21
C VAL A 623 -9.81 -16.70 11.94
N ALA A 624 -10.48 -17.59 11.22
CA ALA A 624 -9.92 -18.89 10.87
C ALA A 624 -10.15 -19.24 9.41
N VAL A 625 -9.22 -20.00 8.84
CA VAL A 625 -9.36 -20.59 7.51
C VAL A 625 -9.07 -22.09 7.60
N LEU A 626 -10.06 -22.90 7.25
CA LEU A 626 -9.91 -24.33 7.02
C LEU A 626 -9.64 -24.58 5.54
N ALA A 627 -8.43 -25.02 5.20
CA ALA A 627 -8.10 -25.54 3.88
C ALA A 627 -8.19 -27.09 3.91
N ALA A 628 -9.35 -27.62 3.53
CA ALA A 628 -9.67 -29.05 3.54
C ALA A 628 -9.28 -29.75 2.23
N GLN A 629 -8.86 -31.01 2.35
CA GLN A 629 -8.45 -31.91 1.26
C GLN A 629 -8.65 -33.41 1.57
#